data_AF-A0A2E7RTS0-F1
#
_entry.id   AF-A0A2E7RTS0-F1
#
_cell.length_a   1.000
_cell.length_b   1.000
_cell.length_c   1.000
_cell.angle_alpha   90.00
_cell.angle_beta   90.00
_cell.angle_gamma   90.00
#
_symmetry.space_group_name_H-M   'P 1'
#
loop_
_entity.id
_entity.type
_entity.pdbx_description
1 polymer ?
#
loop_
_entity_poly.entity_id
_entity_poly.type
_entity_poly.pdbx_seq_one_letter_code
_entity_poly.pdbx_strand_id
1 'polypeptide(L)'
;MPNDAQTDTQQWEFKFLRCHRLFSDVKFLQKAISEEAEAGWDLVEKLDDNRVRLRRPVSARENDRSREQDPYRTMSPSMSEEMQRRGKRNLKVFGAVMLAGAIFFASLLFLLE
;
A
#
# COMPACT_ATOMS: atom_id res chain seq x y z
N MET A 1 -0.03 -37.36 33.26
CA MET A 1 0.50 -36.18 32.56
C MET A 1 -0.52 -35.06 32.70
N PRO A 2 -0.14 -33.83 33.08
CA PRO A 2 -1.08 -32.73 33.08
C PRO A 2 -1.50 -32.43 31.64
N ASN A 3 -2.76 -32.03 31.48
CA ASN A 3 -3.43 -31.82 30.20
C ASN A 3 -3.28 -30.34 29.84
N ASP A 4 -2.13 -29.98 29.28
CA ASP A 4 -1.74 -28.59 28.98
C ASP A 4 -2.36 -28.08 27.67
N ALA A 5 -3.40 -28.74 27.17
CA ALA A 5 -4.23 -28.24 26.08
C ALA A 5 -5.14 -27.11 26.61
N GLN A 6 -4.53 -26.00 27.01
CA GLN A 6 -5.20 -24.72 26.96
C GLN A 6 -5.56 -24.50 25.49
N THR A 7 -6.78 -24.90 25.15
CA THR A 7 -7.39 -24.62 23.86
C THR A 7 -7.55 -23.12 23.79
N ASP A 8 -6.54 -22.45 23.25
CA ASP A 8 -6.60 -21.03 22.93
C ASP A 8 -7.57 -20.90 21.76
N THR A 9 -8.88 -20.96 22.05
CA THR A 9 -10.00 -20.79 21.11
C THR A 9 -10.09 -19.35 20.59
N GLN A 10 -8.96 -18.65 20.50
CA GLN A 10 -8.89 -17.37 19.84
C GLN A 10 -9.01 -17.62 18.34
N GLN A 11 -10.22 -17.44 17.81
CA GLN A 11 -10.46 -17.54 16.38
C GLN A 11 -9.78 -16.35 15.69
N TRP A 12 -8.96 -16.65 14.69
CA TRP A 12 -8.22 -15.68 13.90
C TRP A 12 -8.80 -15.59 12.49
N GLU A 13 -8.82 -14.37 11.97
CA GLU A 13 -9.14 -14.08 10.59
C GLU A 13 -7.90 -13.61 9.85
N PHE A 14 -7.87 -13.84 8.55
CA PHE A 14 -6.75 -13.51 7.69
C PHE A 14 -7.22 -12.73 6.48
N LYS A 15 -6.40 -11.79 6.04
CA LYS A 15 -6.57 -11.12 4.75
C LYS A 15 -5.24 -10.89 4.04
N PHE A 16 -5.35 -10.66 2.74
CA PHE A 16 -4.23 -10.21 1.92
C PHE A 16 -4.42 -8.74 1.55
N LEU A 17 -3.46 -7.93 1.93
CA LEU A 17 -3.36 -6.55 1.46
C LEU A 17 -2.53 -6.54 0.18
N ARG A 18 -3.04 -5.88 -0.87
CA ARG A 18 -2.48 -5.91 -2.22
C ARG A 18 -2.11 -4.50 -2.69
N CYS A 19 -0.95 -4.39 -3.35
CA CYS A 19 -0.50 -3.19 -4.03
C CYS A 19 0.29 -3.54 -5.31
N HIS A 20 0.65 -2.52 -6.10
CA HIS A 20 1.52 -2.68 -7.28
C HIS A 20 2.96 -2.23 -6.96
N ARG A 21 3.78 -3.16 -6.47
CA ARG A 21 5.22 -3.02 -6.17
C ARG A 21 5.54 -1.86 -5.22
N LEU A 22 4.68 -1.61 -4.23
CA LEU A 22 4.91 -0.58 -3.21
C LEU A 22 5.50 -1.13 -1.91
N PHE A 23 5.36 -2.43 -1.63
CA PHE A 23 5.89 -3.03 -0.40
C PHE A 23 7.41 -3.28 -0.43
N SER A 24 8.09 -2.97 -1.53
CA SER A 24 9.55 -2.91 -1.57
C SER A 24 10.09 -1.73 -0.76
N ASP A 25 9.30 -0.67 -0.56
CA ASP A 25 9.64 0.45 0.31
C ASP A 25 9.18 0.16 1.74
N VAL A 26 10.14 0.03 2.66
CA VAL A 26 9.88 -0.28 4.08
C VAL A 26 9.01 0.80 4.74
N LYS A 27 9.20 2.08 4.40
CA LYS A 27 8.39 3.17 4.98
C LYS A 27 6.95 3.05 4.54
N PHE A 28 6.74 2.71 3.27
CA PHE A 28 5.42 2.48 2.71
C PHE A 28 4.73 1.29 3.37
N LEU A 29 5.46 0.17 3.52
CA LEU A 29 4.97 -1.03 4.18
C LEU A 29 4.55 -0.74 5.63
N GLN A 30 5.38 -0.06 6.41
CA GLN A 30 5.06 0.32 7.79
C GLN A 30 3.82 1.21 7.88
N LYS A 31 3.70 2.19 6.98
CA LYS A 31 2.51 3.06 6.92
C LYS A 31 1.25 2.24 6.64
N ALA A 32 1.28 1.37 5.64
CA ALA A 32 0.16 0.50 5.30
C ALA A 32 -0.23 -0.42 6.46
N ILE A 33 0.75 -1.01 7.17
CA ILE A 33 0.48 -1.85 8.35
C ILE A 33 -0.17 -1.02 9.47
N SER A 34 0.33 0.20 9.72
CA SER A 34 -0.24 1.08 10.75
C SER A 34 -1.70 1.42 10.47
N GLU A 35 -2.05 1.68 9.20
CA GLU A 35 -3.43 1.97 8.78
C GLU A 35 -4.35 0.75 8.96
N GLU A 36 -3.83 -0.47 8.77
CA GLU A 36 -4.60 -1.69 9.00
C GLU A 36 -4.65 -2.09 10.48
N ALA A 37 -3.62 -1.76 11.26
CA ALA A 37 -3.55 -1.98 12.70
C ALA A 37 -4.64 -1.21 13.45
N GLU A 38 -5.07 -0.05 12.93
CA GLU A 38 -6.25 0.65 13.44
C GLU A 38 -7.45 -0.29 13.50
N ALA A 39 -7.62 -1.17 12.50
CA ALA A 39 -8.68 -2.18 12.39
C ALA A 39 -8.39 -3.52 13.09
N GLY A 40 -7.32 -3.57 13.89
CA GLY A 40 -6.90 -4.76 14.63
C GLY A 40 -6.16 -5.78 13.76
N TRP A 41 -5.68 -5.39 12.58
CA TRP A 41 -4.88 -6.24 11.72
C TRP A 41 -3.39 -6.14 12.02
N ASP A 42 -2.78 -7.28 12.31
CA ASP A 42 -1.34 -7.42 12.52
C ASP A 42 -0.68 -8.13 11.34
N LEU A 43 0.57 -7.75 11.05
CA LEU A 43 1.37 -8.41 10.02
C LEU A 43 1.70 -9.85 10.43
N VAL A 44 1.42 -10.79 9.53
CA VAL A 44 1.87 -12.19 9.66
C VAL A 44 3.13 -12.41 8.83
N GLU A 45 3.05 -12.09 7.53
CA GLU A 45 4.14 -12.32 6.59
C GLU A 45 4.06 -11.34 5.42
N LYS A 46 5.22 -10.98 4.88
CA LYS A 46 5.34 -10.33 3.57
C LYS A 46 5.61 -11.42 2.53
N LEU A 47 4.67 -11.64 1.61
CA LEU A 47 4.81 -12.69 0.59
C LEU A 47 5.72 -12.23 -0.55
N ASP A 48 5.50 -11.00 -1.03
CA ASP A 48 6.27 -10.39 -2.11
C ASP A 48 6.17 -8.85 -2.01
N ASP A 49 6.59 -8.12 -3.05
CA ASP A 49 6.51 -6.64 -3.08
C ASP A 49 5.10 -6.10 -3.40
N ASN A 50 4.14 -7.00 -3.66
CA ASN A 50 2.76 -6.69 -4.01
C ASN A 50 1.76 -7.14 -2.93
N ARG A 51 2.13 -8.10 -2.06
CA ARG A 51 1.20 -8.78 -1.16
C ARG A 51 1.80 -8.99 0.22
N VAL A 52 1.01 -8.65 1.24
CA VAL A 52 1.27 -9.01 2.64
C VAL A 52 0.05 -9.70 3.24
N ARG A 53 0.28 -10.66 4.13
CA ARG A 53 -0.76 -11.35 4.89
C ARG A 53 -0.88 -10.72 6.26
N LEU A 54 -2.11 -10.41 6.64
CA LEU A 54 -2.45 -9.89 7.95
C LEU A 54 -3.35 -10.87 8.69
N ARG A 55 -3.30 -10.83 10.03
CA ARG A 55 -4.21 -11.56 10.92
C ARG A 55 -4.88 -10.62 11.90
N ARG A 56 -6.04 -11.02 12.40
CA ARG A 56 -6.82 -10.26 13.38
C ARG A 56 -7.68 -11.20 14.22
N PRO A 57 -7.92 -10.94 15.51
CA PRO A 57 -8.87 -11.73 16.29
C PRO A 57 -10.31 -11.47 15.82
N VAL A 58 -11.14 -12.52 15.75
CA VAL A 58 -12.56 -12.41 15.36
C VAL A 58 -13.32 -11.42 16.26
N SER A 59 -12.95 -11.32 17.54
CA SER A 59 -13.56 -10.38 18.50
C SER A 59 -13.46 -8.91 18.07
N ALA A 60 -12.47 -8.55 17.25
CA ALA A 60 -12.37 -7.18 16.73
C ALA A 60 -13.54 -6.81 15.79
N ARG A 61 -14.36 -7.78 15.33
CA ARG A 61 -15.57 -7.54 14.52
C ARG A 61 -16.62 -6.71 15.22
N GLU A 62 -16.67 -6.77 16.55
CA GLU A 62 -17.64 -6.02 17.35
C GLU A 62 -17.52 -4.52 17.12
N ASN A 63 -16.31 -4.04 16.82
CA ASN A 63 -16.01 -2.63 16.57
C ASN A 63 -16.01 -2.26 15.08
N ASP A 64 -16.36 -3.17 14.15
CA ASP A 64 -16.34 -2.85 12.72
C ASP A 64 -17.42 -1.83 12.34
N ARG A 65 -18.58 -1.88 13.01
CA ARG A 65 -19.73 -1.01 12.69
C ARG A 65 -19.51 0.45 13.04
N SER A 66 -18.59 0.75 13.96
CA SER A 66 -18.28 2.10 14.41
C SER A 66 -17.11 2.74 13.65
N ARG A 67 -16.55 2.03 12.66
CA ARG A 67 -15.41 2.52 11.88
C ARG A 67 -15.84 3.27 10.65
N GLU A 68 -15.11 4.33 10.36
CA GLU A 68 -15.25 5.07 9.10
C GLU A 68 -14.67 4.30 7.90
N GLN A 69 -13.65 3.47 8.15
CA GLN A 69 -12.96 2.72 7.10
C GLN A 69 -13.35 1.25 7.11
N ASP A 70 -13.57 0.68 5.92
CA ASP A 70 -13.84 -0.75 5.73
C ASP A 70 -12.65 -1.61 6.19
N PRO A 71 -12.81 -2.46 7.22
CA PRO A 71 -11.79 -3.36 7.72
C PRO A 71 -11.37 -4.47 6.74
N TYR A 72 -12.20 -4.79 5.73
CA TYR A 72 -11.95 -5.87 4.76
C TYR A 72 -11.41 -5.36 3.43
N ARG A 73 -11.11 -4.06 3.32
CA ARG A 73 -10.48 -3.49 2.13
C ARG A 73 -9.20 -4.24 1.77
N THR A 74 -8.98 -4.40 0.47
CA THR A 74 -7.79 -5.08 -0.09
C THR A 74 -6.66 -4.12 -0.44
N MET A 75 -6.92 -2.81 -0.37
CA MET A 75 -5.96 -1.74 -0.69
C MET A 75 -6.12 -0.63 0.34
N SER A 76 -5.02 -0.17 0.93
CA SER A 76 -5.10 0.88 1.96
C SER A 76 -5.13 2.29 1.33
N PRO A 77 -5.64 3.31 2.05
CA PRO A 77 -5.70 4.67 1.54
C PRO A 77 -4.34 5.20 1.05
N SER A 78 -3.26 4.95 1.79
CA SER A 78 -1.91 5.38 1.36
C SER A 78 -1.47 4.78 0.02
N MET A 79 -1.94 3.58 -0.35
CA MET A 79 -1.65 2.99 -1.67
C MET A 79 -2.30 3.78 -2.79
N SER A 80 -3.57 4.16 -2.60
CA SER A 80 -4.29 4.95 -3.60
C SER A 80 -3.63 6.31 -3.81
N GLU A 81 -3.24 6.97 -2.73
CA GLU A 81 -2.53 8.25 -2.76
C GLU A 81 -1.17 8.13 -3.42
N GLU A 82 -0.38 7.11 -3.07
CA GLU A 82 0.97 6.94 -3.61
C GLU A 82 0.94 6.57 -5.09
N MET A 83 0.00 5.74 -5.52
CA MET A 83 -0.24 5.48 -6.95
C MET A 83 -0.56 6.77 -7.70
N GLN A 84 -1.44 7.61 -7.16
CA GLN A 84 -1.81 8.88 -7.79
C GLN A 84 -0.62 9.87 -7.83
N ARG A 85 0.19 9.92 -6.76
CA ARG A 85 1.40 10.76 -6.69
C ARG A 85 2.45 10.33 -7.70
N ARG A 86 2.72 9.03 -7.83
CA ARG A 86 3.67 8.49 -8.83
C ARG A 86 3.21 8.81 -10.25
N GLY A 87 1.93 8.62 -10.55
CA GLY A 87 1.35 8.96 -11.86
C GLY A 87 1.53 10.44 -12.22
N LYS A 88 1.20 11.36 -11.29
CA LYS A 88 1.37 12.81 -11.50
C LYS A 88 2.83 13.22 -11.67
N ARG A 89 3.76 12.60 -10.93
CA ARG A 89 5.20 12.89 -11.03
C ARG A 89 5.75 12.49 -12.42
N ASN A 90 5.40 11.30 -12.89
CA ASN A 90 5.86 10.81 -14.20
C ASN A 90 5.35 11.70 -15.34
N LEU A 91 4.10 12.14 -15.29
CA LEU A 91 3.53 13.04 -16.30
C LEU A 91 4.25 14.41 -16.34
N LYS A 92 4.55 15.00 -15.17
CA LYS A 92 5.29 16.27 -15.09
C LYS A 92 6.71 16.16 -15.65
N VAL A 93 7.43 15.09 -15.29
CA VAL A 93 8.80 14.85 -15.78
C VAL A 93 8.79 14.67 -17.30
N PHE A 94 7.87 13.88 -17.83
CA PHE A 94 7.73 13.68 -19.27
C PHE A 94 7.44 15.00 -20.02
N GLY A 95 6.50 15.81 -19.51
CA GLY A 95 6.20 17.12 -20.08
C GLY A 95 7.42 18.05 -20.10
N ALA A 96 8.21 18.07 -19.02
CA ALA A 96 9.43 18.87 -18.94
C ALA A 96 10.50 18.41 -19.94
N VAL A 97 10.69 17.09 -20.11
CA VAL A 97 11.64 16.53 -21.09
C VAL A 97 11.23 16.87 -22.51
N MET A 98 9.94 16.76 -22.85
CA MET A 98 9.43 17.14 -24.17
C MET A 98 9.61 18.63 -24.46
N LEU A 99 9.33 19.50 -23.48
CA LEU A 99 9.52 20.95 -23.63
C LEU A 99 11.00 21.30 -23.84
N ALA A 100 11.90 20.72 -23.03
CA ALA A 100 13.34 20.92 -23.19
C ALA A 100 13.84 20.43 -24.55
N GLY A 101 13.35 19.27 -25.01
CA GLY A 101 13.65 18.74 -26.34
C GLY A 101 13.16 19.63 -27.46
N ALA A 102 11.96 20.20 -27.35
CA ALA A 102 11.41 21.13 -28.34
C ALA A 102 12.23 22.44 -28.41
N ILE A 103 12.63 22.99 -27.26
CA ILE A 103 13.49 24.19 -27.20
C ILE A 103 14.86 23.88 -27.82
N PHE A 104 15.47 22.75 -27.47
CA PHE A 104 16.75 22.33 -28.04
C PHE A 104 16.67 22.17 -29.56
N PHE A 105 15.61 21.52 -30.06
CA PHE A 105 15.40 21.31 -31.48
C PHE A 105 15.17 22.62 -32.24
N ALA A 106 14.37 23.55 -31.69
CA ALA A 106 14.15 24.87 -32.28
C ALA A 106 15.44 25.68 -32.35
N SER A 107 16.26 25.67 -31.28
CA SER A 107 17.58 26.32 -31.28
C SER A 107 18.54 25.72 -32.30
N LEU A 108 18.51 24.39 -32.50
CA LEU A 108 19.34 23.72 -33.50
C LEU A 108 18.93 24.08 -34.93
N LEU A 109 17.63 24.17 -35.21
CA LEU A 109 17.12 24.65 -36.50
C LEU A 109 17.60 26.08 -36.80
N PHE A 110 17.48 26.98 -35.81
CA PHE A 110 17.91 28.37 -35.97
C PHE A 110 19.43 28.54 -36.18
N LEU A 111 20.24 27.58 -35.72
CA LEU A 111 21.69 27.56 -35.94
C LEU A 111 22.10 26.99 -37.31
N LEU A 112 21.19 26.32 -38.01
CA LEU A 112 21.42 25.68 -39.31
C LEU A 112 20.90 26.51 -40.50
N GLU A 113 20.11 27.56 -40.24
CA GLU A 113 19.70 28.61 -41.20
C GLU A 113 20.74 29.74 -41.27
#